data_AF-A0A6I0DVS3-F1
#
_entry.id   AF-A0A6I0DVS3-F1
#
_cell.length_a   1.000
_cell.length_b   1.000
_cell.length_c   1.000
_cell.angle_alpha   90.00
_cell.angle_beta   90.00
_cell.angle_gamma   90.00
#
_symmetry.space_group_name_H-M   'P 1'
#
loop_
_entity.id
_entity.type
_entity.pdbx_description
1 polymer ?
#
loop_
_entity_poly.entity_id
_entity_poly.type
_entity_poly.pdbx_seq_one_letter_code
_entity_poly.pdbx_strand_id
1 'polypeptide(L)'
;AQFSRYLKPGYRIIFSSAQNSIAALSPDEKELVLIVSNKEQLTQNFTFDLSRFEGFGRVKQVRTRAEESLGIRTAETFFNITGKEFSYTSQPETVTTFVIPLQAPTAVSNPRYAGPQQLRYSDSAIRLVNPDNEGTVELFIYDSAGVLVMATGTVNATGSYPVRLQPGVYLIMCVNNTTTFTQKILVP
;
A
#
# COMPACT_ATOMS: atom_id res chain seq x y z
N ALA A 1 15.52 7.10 -2.88
CA ALA A 1 14.14 7.22 -2.32
C ALA A 1 13.74 5.90 -1.68
N GLN A 2 12.96 5.93 -0.60
CA GLN A 2 12.48 4.73 0.10
C GLN A 2 11.45 3.95 -0.75
N PHE A 3 10.47 4.65 -1.31
CA PHE A 3 9.40 4.04 -2.11
C PHE A 3 9.90 3.30 -3.37
N SER A 4 10.61 3.97 -4.28
CA SER A 4 11.07 3.34 -5.53
C SER A 4 12.10 2.22 -5.35
N ARG A 5 12.73 2.15 -4.17
CA ARG A 5 13.72 1.11 -3.85
C ARG A 5 13.07 -0.17 -3.32
N TYR A 6 11.96 -0.06 -2.57
CA TYR A 6 11.35 -1.19 -1.87
C TYR A 6 10.00 -1.62 -2.46
N LEU A 7 9.31 -0.75 -3.20
CA LEU A 7 8.13 -1.12 -4.00
C LEU A 7 8.57 -1.40 -5.44
N LYS A 8 8.87 -2.67 -5.71
CA LYS A 8 9.32 -3.13 -7.04
C LYS A 8 8.13 -3.33 -7.99
N PRO A 9 8.34 -3.35 -9.31
CA PRO A 9 7.30 -3.74 -10.26
C PRO A 9 6.65 -5.09 -9.87
N GLY A 10 5.32 -5.13 -9.89
CA GLY A 10 4.52 -6.30 -9.53
C GLY A 10 4.09 -6.38 -8.06
N TYR A 11 4.59 -5.51 -7.19
CA TYR A 11 4.09 -5.45 -5.81
C TYR A 11 2.63 -4.97 -5.80
N ARG A 12 1.81 -5.63 -4.98
CA ARG A 12 0.41 -5.28 -4.78
C ARG A 12 0.27 -4.49 -3.49
N ILE A 13 -0.17 -3.24 -3.57
CA ILE A 13 -0.48 -2.47 -2.37
C ILE A 13 -1.73 -3.04 -1.73
N ILE A 14 -1.67 -3.19 -0.41
CA ILE A 14 -2.78 -3.67 0.42
C ILE A 14 -3.24 -2.54 1.33
N PHE A 15 -4.51 -2.57 1.68
CA PHE A 15 -5.11 -1.55 2.55
C PHE A 15 -4.38 -1.51 3.90
N SER A 16 -4.07 -0.29 4.35
CA SER A 16 -3.64 0.03 5.71
C SER A 16 -4.55 1.12 6.25
N SER A 17 -4.96 1.00 7.50
CA SER A 17 -5.86 1.96 8.15
C SER A 17 -5.18 3.29 8.53
N ALA A 18 -3.85 3.34 8.54
CA ALA A 18 -3.11 4.55 8.91
C ALA A 18 -2.82 5.45 7.69
N GLN A 19 -3.27 6.72 7.75
CA GLN A 19 -3.16 7.72 6.67
C GLN A 19 -1.73 7.96 6.17
N ASN A 20 -0.73 7.76 7.03
CA ASN A 20 0.68 8.00 6.71
C ASN A 20 1.47 6.69 6.49
N SER A 21 0.80 5.66 6.00
CA SER A 21 1.40 4.34 5.78
C SER A 21 1.00 3.72 4.45
N ILE A 22 1.92 2.95 3.87
CA ILE A 22 1.66 2.06 2.74
C ILE A 22 2.07 0.66 3.16
N ALA A 23 1.25 -0.32 2.80
CA ALA A 23 1.59 -1.73 2.88
C ALA A 23 1.55 -2.34 1.48
N ALA A 24 2.51 -3.20 1.15
CA ALA A 24 2.54 -3.88 -0.14
C ALA A 24 3.09 -5.30 -0.03
N LEU A 25 2.50 -6.23 -0.77
CA LEU A 25 2.96 -7.60 -0.89
C LEU A 25 3.73 -7.80 -2.20
N SER A 26 4.79 -8.58 -2.13
CA SER A 26 5.50 -9.06 -3.31
C SER A 26 4.60 -9.95 -4.18
N PRO A 27 4.91 -10.10 -5.49
CA PRO A 27 4.13 -10.96 -6.40
C PRO A 27 4.04 -12.43 -5.97
N ASP A 28 5.04 -12.92 -5.24
CA ASP A 28 5.09 -14.28 -4.70
C ASP A 28 4.55 -14.40 -3.27
N GLU A 29 4.06 -13.30 -2.71
CA GLU A 29 3.50 -13.16 -1.36
C GLU A 29 4.46 -13.59 -0.22
N LYS A 30 5.77 -13.57 -0.48
CA LYS A 30 6.82 -13.92 0.49
C LYS A 30 7.46 -12.70 1.16
N GLU A 31 7.12 -11.49 0.74
CA GLU A 31 7.64 -10.25 1.30
C GLU A 31 6.51 -9.24 1.47
N LEU A 32 6.33 -8.78 2.70
CA LEU A 32 5.49 -7.64 3.04
C LEU A 32 6.37 -6.43 3.28
N VAL A 33 6.13 -5.36 2.54
CA VAL A 33 6.78 -4.06 2.71
C VAL A 33 5.81 -3.12 3.37
N LEU A 34 6.16 -2.59 4.53
CA LEU A 34 5.44 -1.52 5.22
C LEU A 34 6.29 -0.26 5.16
N ILE A 35 5.71 0.86 4.76
CA ILE A 35 6.38 2.16 4.77
C ILE A 35 5.54 3.11 5.61
N VAL A 36 6.15 3.75 6.60
CA VAL A 36 5.53 4.83 7.37
C VAL A 36 6.30 6.12 7.19
N SER A 37 5.56 7.22 7.12
CA SER A 37 6.12 8.57 7.02
C SER A 37 5.65 9.39 8.22
N ASN A 38 6.59 9.85 9.04
CA ASN A 38 6.31 10.87 10.04
C ASN A 38 6.90 12.20 9.57
N LYS A 39 6.05 13.10 9.07
CA LYS A 39 6.45 14.46 8.66
C LYS A 39 6.36 15.47 9.80
N GLU A 40 5.84 15.06 10.95
CA GLU A 40 5.66 15.94 12.10
C GLU A 40 6.99 16.16 12.82
N GLN A 41 7.03 17.25 13.60
CA GLN A 41 8.12 17.55 14.54
C GLN A 41 8.03 16.73 15.84
N LEU A 42 6.97 15.95 16.01
CA LEU A 42 6.72 15.08 17.17
C LEU A 42 6.78 13.61 16.78
N THR A 43 7.03 12.74 17.76
CA THR A 43 6.99 11.29 17.56
C THR A 43 5.58 10.79 17.29
N GLN A 44 5.44 9.79 16.42
CA GLN A 44 4.17 9.11 16.16
C GLN A 44 4.28 7.62 16.47
N ASN A 45 3.24 7.05 17.08
CA ASN A 45 3.17 5.62 17.34
C ASN A 45 2.32 4.93 16.28
N PHE A 46 2.86 3.85 15.74
CA PHE A 46 2.18 2.95 14.81
C PHE A 46 2.08 1.58 15.45
N THR A 47 0.92 0.94 15.32
CA THR A 47 0.75 -0.48 15.65
C THR A 47 0.34 -1.20 14.38
N PHE A 48 1.05 -2.27 14.05
CA PHE A 48 0.78 -3.08 12.88
C PHE A 48 0.20 -4.42 13.32
N ASP A 49 -1.06 -4.66 12.97
CA ASP A 49 -1.69 -5.96 13.07
C ASP A 49 -1.34 -6.79 11.83
N LEU A 50 -0.67 -7.91 12.05
CA LEU A 50 -0.23 -8.87 11.05
C LEU A 50 -0.93 -10.23 11.23
N SER A 51 -2.08 -10.26 11.91
CA SER A 51 -2.89 -11.47 12.17
C SER A 51 -3.22 -12.28 10.91
N ARG A 52 -3.27 -11.63 9.74
CA ARG A 52 -3.52 -12.26 8.43
C ARG A 52 -2.29 -12.88 7.78
N PHE A 53 -1.12 -12.78 8.39
CA PHE A 53 0.15 -13.27 7.86
C PHE A 53 0.80 -14.30 8.78
N GLU A 54 1.59 -15.21 8.20
CA GLU A 54 2.23 -16.31 8.89
C GLU A 54 3.74 -16.39 8.59
N GLY A 55 4.47 -17.06 9.49
CA GLY A 55 5.86 -17.43 9.25
C GLY A 55 6.81 -16.25 9.04
N PHE A 56 6.73 -15.24 9.93
CA PHE A 56 7.59 -14.07 9.87
C PHE A 56 9.06 -14.45 9.97
N GLY A 57 9.85 -14.02 8.97
CA GLY A 57 11.29 -14.04 9.04
C GLY A 57 11.85 -12.86 9.81
N ARG A 58 13.18 -12.72 9.78
CA ARG A 58 13.87 -11.58 10.38
C ARG A 58 13.53 -10.30 9.60
N VAL A 59 12.89 -9.35 10.27
CA VAL A 59 12.48 -8.07 9.69
C VAL A 59 13.70 -7.21 9.48
N LYS A 60 13.77 -6.57 8.31
CA LYS A 60 14.72 -5.49 8.01
C LYS A 60 14.00 -4.16 8.11
N GLN A 61 14.49 -3.27 8.96
CA GLN A 61 14.00 -1.90 9.07
C GLN A 61 15.04 -0.94 8.50
N VAL A 62 14.60 -0.02 7.64
CA VAL A 62 15.42 1.04 7.08
C VAL A 62 14.74 2.37 7.35
N ARG A 63 15.36 3.20 8.19
CA ARG A 63 14.87 4.54 8.52
C ARG A 63 15.72 5.58 7.82
N THR A 64 15.08 6.49 7.09
CA THR A 64 15.71 7.70 6.57
C THR A 64 15.14 8.91 7.31
N ARG A 65 16.02 9.72 7.90
CA ARG A 65 15.69 11.01 8.50
C ARG A 65 16.20 12.13 7.61
N ALA A 66 15.38 13.14 7.39
CA ALA A 66 15.82 14.41 6.81
C ALA A 66 15.82 15.42 7.95
N GLU A 67 17.00 15.87 8.37
CA GLU A 67 17.14 16.88 9.40
C GLU A 67 17.83 18.08 8.76
N GLU A 68 17.17 19.25 8.79
CA GLU A 68 17.56 20.44 8.03
C GLU A 68 19.00 20.89 8.34
N SER A 69 19.48 20.61 9.55
CA SER A 69 20.81 20.95 10.05
C SER A 69 21.89 19.88 9.83
N LEU A 70 21.52 18.61 9.57
CA LEU A 70 22.45 17.47 9.56
C LEU A 70 22.41 16.63 8.27
N GLY A 71 21.55 17.00 7.32
CA GLY A 71 21.37 16.28 6.06
C GLY A 71 20.58 14.98 6.20
N ILE A 72 20.66 14.13 5.18
CA ILE A 72 19.90 12.87 5.12
C ILE A 72 20.72 11.77 5.83
N ARG A 73 20.14 11.14 6.85
CA ARG A 73 20.74 9.99 7.54
C ARG A 73 19.90 8.74 7.36
N THR A 74 20.52 7.64 6.95
CA THR A 74 19.88 6.33 6.85
C THR A 74 20.46 5.37 7.88
N ALA A 75 19.58 4.70 8.62
CA ALA A 75 19.93 3.65 9.57
C ALA A 75 19.21 2.36 9.20
N GLU A 76 19.89 1.23 9.37
CA GLU A 76 19.35 -0.10 9.12
C GLU A 76 19.44 -0.94 10.40
N THR A 77 18.35 -1.61 10.75
CA THR A 77 18.25 -2.50 11.91
C THR A 77 17.50 -3.77 11.54
N PHE A 78 17.71 -4.82 12.34
CA PHE A 78 17.02 -6.09 12.15
C PHE A 78 16.45 -6.60 13.47
N PHE A 79 15.23 -7.14 13.42
CA PHE A 79 14.56 -7.70 14.59
C PHE A 79 13.62 -8.84 14.19
N ASN A 80 13.16 -9.60 15.19
CA ASN A 80 12.15 -10.63 15.00
C ASN A 80 10.81 -10.13 15.55
N ILE A 81 9.72 -10.44 14.85
CA ILE A 81 8.38 -10.20 15.37
C ILE A 81 8.03 -11.37 16.30
N THR A 82 7.63 -11.05 17.53
CA THR A 82 7.11 -12.01 18.49
C THR A 82 5.60 -11.82 18.60
N GLY A 83 4.83 -12.74 18.01
CA GLY A 83 3.36 -12.67 17.98
C GLY A 83 2.81 -12.24 16.62
N LYS A 84 1.63 -11.61 16.63
CA LYS A 84 0.89 -11.17 15.43
C LYS A 84 0.83 -9.67 15.28
N GLU A 85 1.41 -8.92 16.19
CA GLU A 85 1.43 -7.46 16.14
C GLU A 85 2.82 -6.95 16.51
N PHE A 86 3.19 -5.78 16.01
CA PHE A 86 4.31 -5.03 16.56
C PHE A 86 4.03 -3.53 16.55
N SER A 87 4.59 -2.82 17.53
CA SER A 87 4.50 -1.38 17.63
C SER A 87 5.81 -0.71 17.24
N TYR A 88 5.70 0.47 16.64
CA TYR A 88 6.82 1.29 16.23
C TYR A 88 6.59 2.76 16.58
N THR A 89 7.56 3.33 17.31
CA THR A 89 7.61 4.77 17.58
C THR A 89 8.47 5.46 16.53
N SER A 90 7.80 6.08 15.55
CA SER A 90 8.45 6.87 14.51
C SER A 90 8.97 8.18 15.07
N GLN A 91 10.25 8.46 14.80
CA GLN A 91 10.88 9.72 15.15
C GLN A 91 10.36 10.85 14.24
N PRO A 92 10.47 12.12 14.67
CA PRO A 92 10.15 13.27 13.83
C PRO A 92 10.88 13.27 12.50
N GLU A 93 10.20 13.70 11.43
CA GLU A 93 10.79 13.93 10.10
C GLU A 93 11.51 12.70 9.50
N THR A 94 10.85 11.54 9.60
CA THR A 94 11.39 10.26 9.11
C THR A 94 10.46 9.54 8.16
N VAL A 95 11.08 8.77 7.26
CA VAL A 95 10.42 7.69 6.53
C VAL A 95 11.08 6.39 6.96
N THR A 96 10.28 5.43 7.42
CA THR A 96 10.75 4.12 7.84
C THR A 96 10.10 3.03 7.02
N THR A 97 10.93 2.18 6.42
CA THR A 97 10.51 1.01 5.67
C THR A 97 10.80 -0.25 6.48
N PHE A 98 9.84 -1.13 6.60
CA PHE A 98 9.98 -2.48 7.10
C PHE A 98 9.83 -3.46 5.94
N VAL A 99 10.81 -4.32 5.76
CA VAL A 99 10.74 -5.46 4.85
C VAL A 99 10.61 -6.69 5.72
N ILE A 100 9.44 -7.32 5.65
CA ILE A 100 9.03 -8.44 6.49
C ILE A 100 8.96 -9.67 5.60
N PRO A 101 9.92 -10.60 5.70
CA PRO A 101 9.79 -11.89 5.05
C PRO A 101 8.61 -12.66 5.64
N LEU A 102 7.83 -13.29 4.77
CA LEU A 102 6.68 -14.12 5.11
C LEU A 102 6.94 -15.56 4.65
N GLN A 103 6.28 -16.51 5.30
CA GLN A 103 6.08 -17.81 4.69
C GLN A 103 5.02 -17.66 3.61
N ALA A 104 5.31 -18.15 2.41
CA ALA A 104 4.30 -18.17 1.34
C ALA A 104 3.03 -18.86 1.88
N PRO A 105 1.84 -18.33 1.60
CA PRO A 105 0.62 -19.01 2.00
C PRO A 105 0.62 -20.43 1.45
N THR A 106 0.26 -21.41 2.29
CA THR A 106 -0.05 -22.77 1.87
C THR A 106 -1.27 -22.70 0.94
N ALA A 107 -1.02 -22.50 -0.36
CA ALA A 107 -1.97 -22.43 -1.45
C ALA A 107 -3.42 -22.10 -0.99
N VAL A 108 -3.68 -20.85 -0.60
CA VAL A 108 -5.05 -20.36 -0.71
C VAL A 108 -5.34 -20.30 -2.20
N SER A 109 -6.41 -20.97 -2.62
CA SER A 109 -6.88 -20.90 -4.01
C SER A 109 -6.85 -19.45 -4.46
N ASN A 110 -6.00 -19.13 -5.43
CA ASN A 110 -6.09 -17.85 -6.13
C ASN A 110 -7.58 -17.64 -6.45
N PRO A 111 -8.21 -16.52 -6.07
CA PRO A 111 -9.52 -16.22 -6.62
C PRO A 111 -9.34 -16.31 -8.13
N ARG A 112 -10.06 -17.26 -8.75
CA ARG A 112 -9.97 -17.51 -10.18
C ARG A 112 -10.40 -16.23 -10.86
N TYR A 113 -9.44 -15.48 -11.40
CA TYR A 113 -9.72 -14.39 -12.31
C TYR A 113 -10.42 -14.96 -13.53
N ALA A 114 -11.73 -14.77 -13.63
CA ALA A 114 -12.46 -14.98 -14.86
C ALA A 114 -12.28 -13.74 -15.75
N GLY A 115 -11.11 -13.61 -16.38
CA GLY A 115 -10.79 -12.54 -17.35
C GLY A 115 -10.14 -11.27 -16.77
N PRO A 116 -9.58 -10.39 -17.62
CA PRO A 116 -8.86 -9.20 -17.17
C PRO A 116 -9.83 -8.12 -16.69
N GLN A 117 -9.90 -7.89 -15.37
CA GLN A 117 -10.47 -6.66 -14.83
C GLN A 117 -9.65 -5.48 -15.36
N GLN A 118 -10.31 -4.46 -15.93
CA GLN A 118 -9.64 -3.28 -16.47
C GLN A 118 -10.08 -2.03 -15.71
N LEU A 119 -9.11 -1.32 -15.16
CA LEU A 119 -9.31 0.04 -14.67
C LEU A 119 -8.69 1.00 -15.69
N ARG A 120 -9.48 1.99 -16.11
CA ARG A 120 -9.03 3.02 -17.04
C ARG A 120 -9.34 4.39 -16.46
N TYR A 121 -8.40 5.31 -16.61
CA TYR A 121 -8.64 6.72 -16.36
C TYR A 121 -8.83 7.43 -17.70
N SER A 122 -9.98 8.06 -17.90
CA SER A 122 -10.29 8.88 -19.07
C SER A 122 -11.36 9.91 -18.70
N ASP A 123 -11.34 11.08 -19.34
CA ASP A 123 -12.38 12.10 -19.21
C ASP A 123 -12.71 12.49 -17.75
N SER A 124 -11.68 12.58 -16.90
CA SER A 124 -11.84 12.85 -15.45
C SER A 124 -12.71 11.82 -14.72
N ALA A 125 -12.71 10.57 -15.17
CA ALA A 125 -13.43 9.48 -14.54
C ALA A 125 -12.58 8.21 -14.47
N ILE A 126 -12.82 7.44 -13.42
CA ILE A 126 -12.33 6.07 -13.29
C ILE A 126 -13.40 5.16 -13.90
N ARG A 127 -13.04 4.46 -14.96
CA ARG A 127 -13.87 3.41 -15.53
C ARG A 127 -13.43 2.06 -14.97
N LEU A 128 -14.37 1.40 -14.30
CA LEU A 128 -14.22 0.03 -13.81
C LEU A 128 -14.89 -0.94 -14.77
N VAL A 129 -14.19 -2.00 -15.12
CA VAL A 129 -14.71 -3.11 -15.90
C VAL A 129 -14.40 -4.41 -15.16
N ASN A 130 -15.44 -5.02 -14.58
CA ASN A 130 -15.37 -6.37 -14.04
C ASN A 130 -16.00 -7.36 -15.03
N PRO A 131 -15.26 -8.35 -15.59
CA PRO A 131 -15.80 -9.32 -16.55
C PRO A 131 -16.96 -10.17 -16.00
N ASP A 132 -17.03 -10.37 -14.69
CA ASP A 132 -18.11 -11.14 -14.05
C ASP A 132 -19.37 -10.31 -13.79
N ASN A 133 -19.34 -8.98 -13.99
CA ASN A 133 -20.46 -8.02 -13.81
C ASN A 133 -21.20 -8.07 -12.46
N GLU A 134 -20.69 -8.78 -11.46
CA GLU A 134 -21.31 -8.90 -10.15
C GLU A 134 -20.44 -8.23 -9.07
N GLY A 135 -21.11 -7.58 -8.12
CA GLY A 135 -20.51 -7.09 -6.87
C GLY A 135 -20.25 -5.59 -6.78
N THR A 136 -19.73 -5.22 -5.60
CA THR A 136 -19.35 -3.85 -5.25
C THR A 136 -17.89 -3.78 -4.85
N VAL A 137 -17.32 -2.59 -4.98
CA VAL A 137 -15.93 -2.28 -4.65
C VAL A 137 -15.86 -0.95 -3.90
N GLU A 138 -14.80 -0.73 -3.15
CA GLU A 138 -14.39 0.58 -2.66
C GLU A 138 -13.14 1.02 -3.40
N LEU A 139 -13.09 2.29 -3.81
CA LEU A 139 -11.93 2.87 -4.48
C LEU A 139 -11.20 3.77 -3.52
N PHE A 140 -9.88 3.61 -3.45
CA PHE A 140 -8.96 4.49 -2.75
C PHE A 140 -7.96 5.03 -3.75
N ILE A 141 -7.79 6.36 -3.79
CA ILE A 141 -6.85 7.03 -4.67
C ILE A 141 -5.77 7.64 -3.80
N TYR A 142 -4.53 7.25 -4.04
CA TYR A 142 -3.36 7.80 -3.37
C TYR A 142 -2.53 8.61 -4.36
N ASP A 143 -1.93 9.70 -3.91
CA ASP A 143 -0.94 10.42 -4.71
C ASP A 143 0.38 9.65 -4.80
N SER A 144 1.34 10.19 -5.56
CA SER A 144 2.68 9.61 -5.68
C SER A 144 3.49 9.54 -4.37
N ALA A 145 3.06 10.27 -3.34
CA ALA A 145 3.64 10.22 -2.00
C ALA A 145 2.91 9.21 -1.08
N GLY A 146 1.86 8.53 -1.57
CA GLY A 146 1.08 7.56 -0.81
C GLY A 146 0.00 8.19 0.08
N VAL A 147 -0.27 9.49 -0.06
CA VAL A 147 -1.33 10.17 0.71
C VAL A 147 -2.67 9.86 0.06
N LEU A 148 -3.66 9.45 0.87
CA LEU A 148 -5.03 9.24 0.39
C LEU A 148 -5.63 10.58 -0.06
N VAL A 149 -5.93 10.69 -1.35
CA VAL A 149 -6.54 11.85 -2.01
C VAL A 149 -8.05 11.70 -2.07
N MET A 150 -8.55 10.47 -2.23
CA MET A 150 -9.98 10.21 -2.36
C MET A 150 -10.33 8.79 -1.96
N ALA A 151 -11.49 8.62 -1.33
CA ALA A 151 -12.15 7.33 -1.21
C ALA A 151 -13.56 7.43 -1.77
N THR A 152 -13.93 6.59 -2.74
CA THR A 152 -15.33 6.36 -3.07
C THR A 152 -15.77 5.27 -2.12
N GLY A 153 -16.85 5.47 -1.35
CA GLY A 153 -17.45 4.38 -0.59
C GLY A 153 -17.84 3.20 -1.49
N THR A 154 -18.66 2.30 -1.01
CA THR A 154 -19.07 1.13 -1.80
C THR A 154 -19.77 1.57 -3.10
N VAL A 155 -19.15 1.26 -4.24
CA VAL A 155 -19.64 1.51 -5.60
C VAL A 155 -19.75 0.21 -6.38
N ASN A 156 -20.50 0.19 -7.47
CA ASN A 156 -20.59 -1.00 -8.33
C ASN A 156 -19.21 -1.37 -8.93
N ALA A 157 -18.94 -2.66 -9.11
CA ALA A 157 -17.70 -3.13 -9.73
C ALA A 157 -17.59 -2.78 -11.23
N THR A 158 -18.67 -2.28 -11.83
CA THR A 158 -18.74 -1.82 -13.23
C THR A 158 -19.39 -0.44 -13.27
N GLY A 159 -18.75 0.51 -13.97
CA GLY A 159 -19.27 1.87 -14.09
C GLY A 159 -18.21 2.91 -14.41
N SER A 160 -18.65 4.16 -14.51
CA SER A 160 -17.77 5.33 -14.64
C SER A 160 -17.96 6.22 -13.41
N TYR A 161 -16.88 6.48 -12.69
CA TYR A 161 -16.88 7.20 -11.43
C TYR A 161 -16.11 8.51 -11.62
N PRO A 162 -16.79 9.67 -11.62
CA PRO A 162 -16.13 10.94 -11.84
C PRO A 162 -15.17 11.24 -10.69
N VAL A 163 -13.93 11.63 -11.03
CA VAL A 163 -12.89 12.01 -10.08
C VAL A 163 -12.20 13.28 -10.54
N ARG A 164 -12.00 14.22 -9.62
CA ARG A 164 -11.27 15.47 -9.88
C ARG A 164 -9.88 15.34 -9.29
N LEU A 165 -8.93 14.98 -10.14
CA LEU A 165 -7.51 14.86 -9.78
C LEU A 165 -6.73 15.96 -10.50
N GLN A 166 -5.72 16.49 -9.83
CA GLN A 166 -4.76 17.39 -10.47
C GLN A 166 -3.85 16.57 -11.41
N PRO A 167 -3.18 17.19 -12.39
CA PRO A 167 -2.16 16.51 -13.19
C PRO A 167 -1.10 15.86 -12.29
N GLY A 168 -0.79 14.59 -12.52
CA GLY A 168 0.10 13.84 -11.66
C GLY A 168 -0.02 12.33 -11.75
N VAL A 169 0.81 11.67 -10.96
CA VAL A 169 0.81 10.21 -10.83
C VAL A 169 0.02 9.82 -9.60
N TYR A 170 -0.93 8.90 -9.80
CA TYR A 170 -1.75 8.37 -8.72
C TYR A 170 -1.73 6.85 -8.72
N LEU A 171 -1.97 6.29 -7.55
CA LEU A 171 -2.28 4.89 -7.37
C LEU A 171 -3.76 4.75 -7.05
N ILE A 172 -4.48 3.95 -7.82
CA ILE A 172 -5.84 3.57 -7.48
C ILE A 172 -5.83 2.15 -6.94
N MET A 173 -6.40 1.97 -5.77
CA MET A 173 -6.68 0.70 -5.15
C MET A 173 -8.18 0.47 -5.16
N CYS A 174 -8.59 -0.70 -5.61
CA CYS A 174 -9.95 -1.17 -5.68
C CYS A 174 -10.06 -2.38 -4.76
N VAL A 175 -10.97 -2.35 -3.80
CA VAL A 175 -11.13 -3.40 -2.78
C VAL A 175 -12.55 -3.92 -2.84
N ASN A 176 -12.72 -5.25 -2.87
CA ASN A 176 -13.99 -5.89 -2.51
C ASN A 176 -13.75 -6.88 -1.36
N ASN A 177 -14.81 -7.57 -0.93
CA ASN A 177 -14.77 -8.48 0.21
C ASN A 177 -13.76 -9.63 0.09
N THR A 178 -13.29 -9.95 -1.13
CA THR A 178 -12.45 -11.11 -1.41
C THR A 178 -11.15 -10.78 -2.13
N THR A 179 -11.01 -9.59 -2.70
CA THR A 179 -9.91 -9.22 -3.59
C THR A 179 -9.53 -7.75 -3.48
N THR A 180 -8.27 -7.47 -3.78
CA THR A 180 -7.73 -6.11 -3.93
C THR A 180 -7.01 -6.01 -5.25
N PHE A 181 -7.39 -5.03 -6.06
CA PHE A 181 -6.78 -4.70 -7.35
C PHE A 181 -6.14 -3.32 -7.27
N THR A 182 -4.92 -3.16 -7.75
CA THR A 182 -4.20 -1.88 -7.72
C THR A 182 -3.66 -1.51 -9.09
N GLN A 183 -3.83 -0.25 -9.50
CA GLN A 183 -3.32 0.25 -10.76
C GLN A 183 -2.75 1.66 -10.61
N LYS A 184 -1.55 1.87 -11.16
CA LYS A 184 -0.98 3.20 -11.33
C LYS A 184 -1.64 3.88 -12.52
N ILE A 185 -2.07 5.12 -12.34
CA ILE A 185 -2.58 5.97 -13.42
C ILE A 185 -1.75 7.26 -13.53
N LEU A 186 -1.69 7.77 -14.75
CA LEU A 186 -1.15 9.09 -15.04
C LEU A 186 -2.34 9.99 -15.42
N VAL A 187 -2.50 11.07 -14.68
CA VAL A 187 -3.42 12.15 -15.01
C VAL A 187 -2.61 13.20 -15.78
N PRO A 188 -2.94 13.42 -17.07
CA PRO A 188 -2.22 14.38 -17.91
C PRO A 188 -2.49 15.83 -17.48
#